data_AF-A0A0N5AZW2-F1
#
_entry.id   AF-A0A0N5AZW2-F1
#
_cell.length_a   1.000
_cell.length_b   1.000
_cell.length_c   1.000
_cell.angle_alpha   90.00
_cell.angle_beta   90.00
_cell.angle_gamma   90.00
#
_symmetry.space_group_name_H-M   'P 1'
#
loop_
_entity.id
_entity.type
_entity.pdbx_description
1 polymer ?
#
loop_
_entity_poly.entity_id
_entity_poly.type
_entity_poly.pdbx_seq_one_letter_code
_entity_poly.pdbx_strand_id
1 'polypeptide(L)'
;MAIMLEVEEPGSPCKCVKWIRIFNQFDVNNDGYIPTRELKQYVRESARLFGLNPNEATKLLENVDINKDHLIDFSEFCLLMSKAKKMRMRRVMFLAAQMVLPRNVRTQKFTYLQQYNCFPPPLFMLFISVIEVNIFGYVCTTDLNSLVFLVKLQIAVYTYYVSEMKSGLNLERRSTTGISITDSPLIFNPHKKQELWRYFTYMLVHIDIFHLVLNILAQLVLGVSLELVHKLWRIAAVYFSGVLAGSLLVSVVDPNAYLAGASGGVYALLAAHISDLLINWSEMEFAFVRAIFLGFVIVVDFGISAYQRYFENENKVSYASHIAGFVAGVLMGVVVLRNFRKRTWEAAALWTCIVTLFFLTAVLIILQIAPEIL
;
A
#
# COMPACT_ATOMS: atom_id res chain seq x y z
N MET A 1 6.13 -18.45 34.55
CA MET A 1 4.76 -18.48 33.99
C MET A 1 4.91 -18.55 32.49
N ALA A 2 4.67 -19.74 31.93
CA ALA A 2 4.95 -20.08 30.54
C ALA A 2 3.97 -19.38 29.60
N ILE A 3 4.49 -18.67 28.60
CA ILE A 3 3.70 -18.12 27.50
C ILE A 3 3.43 -19.31 26.57
N MET A 4 2.17 -19.78 26.63
CA MET A 4 1.59 -20.76 25.72
C MET A 4 1.84 -20.33 24.28
N LEU A 5 2.47 -21.22 23.52
CA LEU A 5 2.39 -21.26 22.07
C LEU A 5 0.90 -21.40 21.71
N GLU A 6 0.29 -20.34 21.18
CA GLU A 6 -0.97 -20.45 20.45
C GLU A 6 -0.73 -21.39 19.27
N VAL A 7 -1.19 -22.63 19.45
CA VAL A 7 -1.53 -23.54 18.37
C VAL A 7 -2.62 -22.81 17.57
N GLU A 8 -2.31 -22.45 16.32
CA GLU A 8 -3.31 -21.95 15.36
C GLU A 8 -4.48 -22.95 15.31
N GLU A 9 -5.67 -22.54 15.74
CA GLU A 9 -6.87 -23.36 15.60
C GLU A 9 -7.14 -23.65 14.10
N PRO A 10 -7.41 -24.91 13.74
CA PRO A 10 -7.76 -25.27 12.38
C PRO A 10 -9.24 -24.94 12.12
N GLY A 11 -9.52 -23.74 11.60
CA GLY A 11 -10.81 -23.50 10.95
C GLY A 11 -11.43 -22.12 11.14
N SER A 12 -11.08 -21.17 10.27
CA SER A 12 -12.04 -20.13 9.88
C SER A 12 -12.88 -20.68 8.70
N PRO A 13 -14.23 -20.79 8.80
CA PRO A 13 -15.06 -21.51 7.82
C PRO A 13 -14.90 -21.04 6.37
N CYS A 14 -14.64 -19.75 6.15
CA CYS A 14 -14.62 -19.15 4.82
C CYS A 14 -13.38 -19.53 3.96
N LYS A 15 -12.25 -19.90 4.59
CA LYS A 15 -11.03 -20.30 3.85
C LYS A 15 -11.07 -21.77 3.38
N CYS A 16 -11.67 -22.65 4.18
CA CYS A 16 -11.82 -24.07 3.84
C CYS A 16 -12.69 -24.29 2.59
N VAL A 17 -13.72 -23.45 2.35
CA VAL A 17 -14.59 -23.55 1.17
C VAL A 17 -13.86 -23.30 -0.16
N LYS A 18 -12.77 -22.51 -0.15
CA LYS A 18 -11.97 -22.30 -1.37
C LYS A 18 -11.03 -23.47 -1.63
N TRP A 19 -10.50 -24.08 -0.57
CA TRP A 19 -9.58 -25.21 -0.68
C TRP A 19 -10.28 -26.54 -0.93
N ILE A 20 -11.51 -26.73 -0.43
CA ILE A 20 -12.32 -27.93 -0.74
C ILE A 20 -12.59 -28.04 -2.24
N ARG A 21 -12.84 -26.93 -2.94
CA ARG A 21 -13.03 -26.94 -4.40
C ARG A 21 -11.78 -27.39 -5.15
N ILE A 22 -10.60 -27.02 -4.64
CA ILE A 22 -9.33 -27.41 -5.22
C ILE A 22 -9.02 -28.86 -4.87
N PHE A 23 -9.25 -29.27 -3.61
CA PHE A 23 -9.11 -30.64 -3.14
C PHE A 23 -9.96 -31.60 -3.98
N ASN A 24 -11.23 -31.28 -4.22
CA ASN A 24 -12.14 -32.08 -5.04
C ASN A 24 -11.75 -32.14 -6.53
N GLN A 25 -10.87 -31.25 -7.02
CA GLN A 25 -10.30 -31.40 -8.37
C GLN A 25 -9.18 -32.45 -8.41
N PHE A 26 -8.56 -32.73 -7.27
CA PHE A 26 -7.49 -33.73 -7.13
C PHE A 26 -8.01 -35.09 -6.63
N ASP A 27 -9.10 -35.10 -5.86
CA ASP A 27 -9.82 -36.30 -5.43
C ASP A 27 -10.76 -36.81 -6.54
N VAL A 28 -10.17 -37.42 -7.58
CA VAL A 28 -10.89 -37.85 -8.79
C VAL A 28 -11.95 -38.93 -8.50
N ASN A 29 -11.67 -39.80 -7.53
CA ASN A 29 -12.54 -40.90 -7.12
C ASN A 29 -13.51 -40.53 -5.98
N ASN A 30 -13.44 -39.31 -5.45
CA ASN A 30 -14.25 -38.79 -4.34
C ASN A 30 -14.19 -39.66 -3.08
N ASP A 31 -13.02 -40.23 -2.79
CA ASP A 31 -12.83 -41.07 -1.60
C ASP A 31 -12.37 -40.25 -0.38
N GLY A 32 -12.14 -38.94 -0.55
CA GLY A 32 -11.69 -38.03 0.48
C GLY A 32 -10.17 -37.99 0.67
N TYR A 33 -9.41 -38.63 -0.22
CA TYR A 33 -7.96 -38.75 -0.14
C TYR A 33 -7.29 -38.45 -1.49
N ILE A 34 -6.09 -37.87 -1.45
CA ILE A 34 -5.27 -37.67 -2.64
C ILE A 34 -4.01 -38.52 -2.52
N PRO A 35 -3.70 -39.41 -3.47
CA PRO A 35 -2.45 -40.18 -3.45
C PRO A 35 -1.23 -39.26 -3.38
N THR A 36 -0.37 -39.47 -2.38
CA THR A 36 0.79 -38.60 -2.13
C THR A 36 1.70 -38.45 -3.36
N ARG A 37 1.82 -39.49 -4.19
CA ARG A 37 2.65 -39.47 -5.40
C ARG A 37 2.11 -38.51 -6.47
N GLU A 38 0.80 -38.54 -6.68
CA GLU A 38 0.13 -37.69 -7.67
C GLU A 38 0.19 -36.23 -7.25
N LEU A 39 -0.09 -35.94 -5.98
CA LEU A 39 0.03 -34.59 -5.44
C LEU A 39 1.46 -34.04 -5.57
N LYS A 40 2.47 -34.87 -5.27
CA LYS A 40 3.89 -34.48 -5.42
C LYS A 40 4.25 -34.15 -6.87
N GLN A 41 3.73 -34.90 -7.83
CA GLN A 41 3.95 -34.63 -9.25
C GLN A 41 3.28 -33.32 -9.67
N TYR A 42 1.99 -33.15 -9.36
CA TYR A 42 1.24 -31.93 -9.69
C TYR A 42 1.83 -30.67 -9.07
N VAL A 43 2.25 -30.73 -7.80
CA VAL A 43 2.88 -29.60 -7.12
C VAL A 43 4.23 -29.27 -7.75
N ARG A 44 5.01 -30.25 -8.22
CA ARG A 44 6.27 -29.99 -8.95
C ARG A 44 6.02 -29.35 -10.32
N GLU A 45 4.99 -29.79 -11.03
CA GLU A 45 4.60 -29.21 -12.33
C GLU A 45 4.04 -27.79 -12.17
N SER A 46 3.19 -27.60 -11.16
CA SER A 46 2.58 -26.31 -10.81
C SER A 46 3.53 -25.39 -10.04
N ALA A 47 4.66 -25.90 -9.51
CA ALA A 47 5.63 -25.12 -8.73
C ALA A 47 6.07 -23.87 -9.49
N ARG A 48 6.26 -23.98 -10.80
CA ARG A 48 6.66 -22.88 -11.68
C ARG A 48 5.61 -21.77 -11.75
N LEU A 49 4.31 -22.11 -11.76
CA LEU A 49 3.21 -21.14 -11.71
C LEU A 49 3.19 -20.36 -10.38
N PHE A 50 3.60 -20.99 -9.29
CA PHE A 50 3.80 -20.34 -7.99
C PHE A 50 5.18 -19.70 -7.83
N GLY A 51 6.02 -19.78 -8.86
CA GLY A 51 7.39 -19.28 -8.90
C GLY A 51 8.43 -20.15 -8.19
N LEU A 52 8.05 -21.25 -7.52
CA LEU A 52 8.92 -22.11 -6.71
C LEU A 52 9.96 -22.86 -7.56
N ASN A 53 11.19 -22.97 -7.04
CA ASN A 53 12.19 -23.83 -7.68
C ASN A 53 11.96 -25.32 -7.30
N PRO A 54 12.55 -26.29 -8.03
CA PRO A 54 12.32 -27.72 -7.77
C PRO A 54 12.72 -28.18 -6.35
N ASN A 55 13.74 -27.54 -5.76
CA ASN A 55 14.21 -27.85 -4.41
C ASN A 55 13.25 -27.32 -3.34
N GLU A 56 12.70 -26.12 -3.55
CA GLU A 56 11.67 -25.51 -2.71
C GLU A 56 10.35 -26.29 -2.78
N ALA A 57 9.96 -26.74 -3.98
CA ALA A 57 8.80 -27.62 -4.15
C ALA A 57 8.99 -28.94 -3.38
N THR A 58 10.20 -29.50 -3.39
CA THR A 58 10.50 -30.73 -2.63
C THR A 58 10.44 -30.48 -1.13
N LYS A 59 10.98 -29.37 -0.62
CA LYS A 59 10.84 -28.95 0.79
C LYS A 59 9.40 -28.68 1.21
N LEU A 60 8.59 -28.13 0.31
CA LEU A 60 7.15 -27.94 0.55
C LEU A 60 6.45 -29.29 0.77
N LEU A 61 6.87 -30.29 -0.01
CA LEU A 61 6.32 -31.63 -0.05
C LEU A 61 6.92 -32.58 1.00
N GLU A 62 7.92 -32.13 1.76
CA GLU A 62 8.49 -32.89 2.89
C GLU A 62 7.52 -32.91 4.07
N ASN A 63 7.30 -34.11 4.62
CA ASN A 63 6.46 -34.35 5.80
C ASN A 63 5.05 -33.72 5.67
N VAL A 64 4.44 -33.85 4.49
CA VAL A 64 3.06 -33.43 4.23
C VAL A 64 2.09 -34.51 4.68
N ASP A 65 2.41 -35.74 4.33
CA ASP A 65 1.82 -36.98 4.84
C ASP A 65 2.35 -37.17 6.28
N ILE A 66 1.57 -36.72 7.26
CA ILE A 66 1.92 -36.68 8.69
C ILE A 66 1.73 -38.08 9.28
N ASN A 67 0.62 -38.72 8.94
CA ASN A 67 0.26 -40.04 9.45
C ASN A 67 0.99 -41.18 8.71
N LYS A 68 1.70 -40.88 7.62
CA LYS A 68 2.50 -41.79 6.78
C LYS A 68 1.68 -42.88 6.09
N ASP A 69 0.42 -42.59 5.79
CA ASP A 69 -0.48 -43.54 5.12
C ASP A 69 -0.38 -43.51 3.59
N HIS A 70 0.51 -42.68 3.03
CA HIS A 70 0.71 -42.47 1.59
C HIS A 70 -0.47 -41.81 0.87
N LEU A 71 -1.47 -41.39 1.61
CA LEU A 71 -2.60 -40.60 1.19
C LEU A 71 -2.45 -39.18 1.78
N ILE A 72 -3.26 -38.26 1.29
CA ILE A 72 -3.29 -36.88 1.77
C ILE A 72 -4.75 -36.59 2.05
N ASP A 73 -5.09 -36.46 3.33
CA ASP A 73 -6.44 -36.05 3.72
C ASP A 73 -6.63 -34.52 3.56
N PHE A 74 -7.87 -34.06 3.73
CA PHE A 74 -8.17 -32.63 3.59
C PHE A 74 -7.41 -31.75 4.59
N SER A 75 -7.11 -32.25 5.80
CA SER A 75 -6.38 -31.52 6.84
C SER A 75 -4.91 -31.35 6.46
N GLU A 76 -4.27 -32.41 5.98
CA GLU A 76 -2.91 -32.44 5.47
C GLU A 76 -2.77 -31.57 4.21
N PHE A 77 -3.78 -31.60 3.33
CA PHE A 77 -3.86 -30.72 2.18
C PHE A 77 -3.97 -29.25 2.58
N CYS A 78 -4.81 -28.92 3.58
CA CYS A 78 -4.90 -27.56 4.12
C CYS A 78 -3.56 -27.08 4.70
N LEU A 79 -2.82 -27.97 5.38
CA LEU A 79 -1.50 -27.67 5.92
C LEU A 79 -0.48 -27.41 4.79
N LEU A 80 -0.50 -28.22 3.73
CA LEU A 80 0.33 -28.02 2.53
C LEU A 80 0.07 -26.65 1.90
N MET A 81 -1.20 -26.29 1.70
CA MET A 81 -1.60 -25.00 1.13
C MET A 81 -1.19 -23.82 2.01
N SER A 82 -1.29 -23.96 3.34
CA SER A 82 -0.82 -22.97 4.31
C SER A 82 0.71 -22.78 4.21
N LYS A 83 1.49 -23.88 4.18
CA LYS A 83 2.95 -23.85 3.97
C LYS A 83 3.32 -23.16 2.65
N ALA A 84 2.60 -23.45 1.57
CA ALA A 84 2.84 -22.89 0.24
C ALA A 84 2.60 -21.37 0.20
N LYS A 85 1.47 -20.93 0.78
CA LYS A 85 1.15 -19.50 0.90
C LYS A 85 2.18 -18.75 1.74
N LYS A 86 2.63 -19.34 2.85
CA LYS A 86 3.68 -18.79 3.71
C LYS A 86 5.01 -18.65 2.97
N MET A 87 5.42 -19.64 2.18
CA MET A 87 6.63 -19.56 1.34
C MET A 87 6.52 -18.50 0.24
N ARG A 88 5.38 -18.43 -0.46
CA ARG A 88 5.15 -17.39 -1.49
C ARG A 88 5.24 -15.99 -0.88
N MET A 89 4.60 -15.76 0.27
CA MET A 89 4.68 -14.49 0.99
C MET A 89 6.11 -14.14 1.40
N ARG A 90 6.86 -15.11 1.95
CA ARG A 90 8.28 -14.93 2.28
C ARG A 90 9.12 -14.53 1.05
N ARG A 91 8.85 -15.13 -0.10
CA ARG A 91 9.58 -14.82 -1.34
C ARG A 91 9.25 -13.43 -1.87
N VAL A 92 7.98 -13.02 -1.84
CA VAL A 92 7.58 -11.65 -2.20
C VAL A 92 8.23 -10.65 -1.26
N MET A 93 8.20 -10.90 0.06
CA MET A 93 8.89 -10.06 1.05
C MET A 93 10.40 -10.02 0.82
N PHE A 94 11.02 -11.15 0.44
CA PHE A 94 12.44 -11.20 0.11
C PHE A 94 12.77 -10.37 -1.12
N LEU A 95 12.00 -10.49 -2.20
CA LEU A 95 12.17 -9.68 -3.41
C LEU A 95 11.98 -8.19 -3.11
N ALA A 96 10.95 -7.83 -2.34
CA ALA A 96 10.72 -6.44 -1.89
C ALA A 96 11.89 -5.93 -1.03
N ALA A 97 12.37 -6.74 -0.08
CA ALA A 97 13.52 -6.38 0.75
C ALA A 97 14.80 -6.23 -0.08
N GLN A 98 15.00 -7.05 -1.12
CA GLN A 98 16.15 -6.92 -2.01
C GLN A 98 16.15 -5.62 -2.83
N MET A 99 14.98 -5.03 -3.09
CA MET A 99 14.88 -3.73 -3.75
C MET A 99 15.31 -2.55 -2.85
N VAL A 100 15.42 -2.77 -1.54
CA VAL A 100 15.65 -1.70 -0.55
C VAL A 100 16.91 -1.95 0.29
N LEU A 101 17.37 -3.21 0.43
CA LEU A 101 18.50 -3.57 1.29
C LEU A 101 19.87 -3.52 0.58
N PRO A 102 20.92 -3.06 1.30
CA PRO A 102 22.29 -3.03 0.78
C PRO A 102 23.04 -4.39 0.75
N ARG A 103 24.06 -4.49 -0.13
CA ARG A 103 24.95 -5.62 -0.45
C ARG A 103 25.62 -6.22 0.80
N ASN A 104 26.19 -5.39 1.66
CA ASN A 104 27.06 -5.83 2.76
C ASN A 104 26.30 -6.51 3.91
N VAL A 105 24.98 -6.26 3.99
CA VAL A 105 24.09 -6.88 4.98
C VAL A 105 23.57 -8.24 4.49
N ARG A 106 23.76 -8.58 3.20
CA ARG A 106 23.19 -9.78 2.58
C ARG A 106 24.01 -11.04 2.85
N THR A 107 25.35 -10.96 2.92
CA THR A 107 26.26 -12.12 2.96
C THR A 107 26.40 -12.79 4.34
N GLN A 108 26.27 -12.05 5.46
CA GLN A 108 26.29 -12.64 6.81
C GLN A 108 24.90 -13.04 7.34
N LYS A 109 23.82 -12.61 6.67
CA LYS A 109 22.41 -12.79 7.06
C LYS A 109 21.57 -13.62 6.07
N PHE A 110 22.19 -14.35 5.14
CA PHE A 110 21.44 -15.32 4.32
C PHE A 110 20.73 -16.38 5.18
N THR A 111 21.29 -16.71 6.35
CA THR A 111 20.66 -17.55 7.39
C THR A 111 19.50 -16.83 8.13
N TYR A 112 19.60 -15.51 8.35
CA TYR A 112 18.58 -14.70 9.02
C TYR A 112 17.32 -14.49 8.16
N LEU A 113 17.44 -14.40 6.83
CA LEU A 113 16.27 -14.32 5.93
C LEU A 113 15.54 -15.67 5.79
N GLN A 114 16.24 -16.80 5.93
CA GLN A 114 15.60 -18.12 6.09
C GLN A 114 14.86 -18.25 7.44
N GLN A 115 15.32 -17.52 8.47
CA GLN A 115 14.71 -17.38 9.79
C GLN A 115 13.76 -16.16 9.93
N TYR A 116 13.44 -15.46 8.83
CA TYR A 116 12.59 -14.28 8.90
C TYR A 116 11.18 -14.67 9.36
N ASN A 117 10.91 -14.40 10.63
CA ASN A 117 9.56 -14.23 11.14
C ASN A 117 9.16 -12.81 10.77
N CYS A 118 8.04 -12.66 10.07
CA CYS A 118 7.50 -11.37 9.62
C CYS A 118 6.98 -10.55 10.80
N PHE A 119 7.87 -10.25 11.76
CA PHE A 119 7.56 -9.60 13.01
C PHE A 119 8.47 -8.37 13.21
N PRO A 120 7.90 -7.16 13.21
CA PRO A 120 6.49 -6.86 12.90
C PRO A 120 6.22 -6.94 11.38
N PRO A 121 5.02 -7.42 10.96
CA PRO A 121 4.61 -7.34 9.57
C PRO A 121 4.46 -5.86 9.15
N PRO A 122 4.43 -5.54 7.84
CA PRO A 122 4.12 -4.19 7.37
C PRO A 122 2.65 -3.89 7.70
N LEU A 123 2.41 -3.36 8.90
CA LEU A 123 1.10 -3.18 9.47
C LEU A 123 0.59 -1.76 9.25
N PHE A 124 1.46 -0.77 9.25
CA PHE A 124 1.04 0.63 9.14
C PHE A 124 0.37 0.89 7.79
N MET A 125 1.01 0.49 6.69
CA MET A 125 0.43 0.70 5.35
C MET A 125 -0.87 -0.06 5.13
N LEU A 126 -0.94 -1.31 5.59
CA LEU A 126 -2.17 -2.09 5.50
C LEU A 126 -3.28 -1.48 6.35
N PHE A 127 -2.96 -1.05 7.57
CA PHE A 127 -3.92 -0.47 8.49
C PHE A 127 -4.49 0.84 7.96
N ILE A 128 -3.63 1.76 7.48
CA ILE A 128 -4.10 3.06 6.99
C ILE A 128 -4.90 2.90 5.68
N SER A 129 -4.49 2.00 4.78
CA SER A 129 -5.28 1.64 3.58
C SER A 129 -6.65 1.06 3.92
N VAL A 130 -6.75 0.20 4.93
CA VAL A 130 -8.04 -0.34 5.38
C VAL A 130 -8.92 0.78 5.95
N ILE A 131 -8.36 1.70 6.74
CA ILE A 131 -9.11 2.85 7.26
C ILE A 131 -9.63 3.73 6.12
N GLU A 132 -8.79 4.08 5.15
CA GLU A 132 -9.17 4.89 3.97
C GLU A 132 -10.33 4.25 3.20
N VAL A 133 -10.25 2.94 2.92
CA VAL A 133 -11.32 2.20 2.22
C VAL A 133 -12.61 2.16 3.05
N ASN A 134 -12.52 1.94 4.37
CA ASN A 134 -13.71 1.91 5.23
C ASN A 134 -14.36 3.28 5.36
N ILE A 135 -13.58 4.36 5.49
CA ILE A 135 -14.10 5.73 5.58
C ILE A 135 -14.71 6.15 4.26
N PHE A 136 -14.05 5.86 3.13
CA PHE A 136 -14.63 6.10 1.81
C PHE A 136 -15.94 5.33 1.63
N GLY A 137 -15.95 4.04 1.98
CA GLY A 137 -17.15 3.21 1.99
C GLY A 137 -18.26 3.80 2.86
N TYR A 138 -17.95 4.22 4.08
CA TYR A 138 -18.90 4.86 4.99
C TYR A 138 -19.50 6.13 4.38
N VAL A 139 -18.66 7.07 3.91
CA VAL A 139 -19.08 8.31 3.26
C VAL A 139 -19.98 8.03 2.05
N CYS A 140 -19.64 7.05 1.21
CA CYS A 140 -20.46 6.63 0.08
C CYS A 140 -21.73 5.85 0.46
N THR A 141 -21.78 5.19 1.62
CA THR A 141 -22.96 4.43 2.09
C THR A 141 -23.99 5.28 2.81
N THR A 142 -23.57 6.37 3.45
CA THR A 142 -24.48 7.39 4.01
C THR A 142 -25.26 8.16 2.93
N ASP A 143 -24.90 8.00 1.64
CA ASP A 143 -25.61 8.49 0.44
C ASP A 143 -26.84 7.63 0.02
N LEU A 144 -27.32 6.75 0.91
CA LEU A 144 -28.61 6.05 0.95
C LEU A 144 -29.06 5.17 -0.24
N ASN A 145 -28.37 5.08 -1.38
CA ASN A 145 -28.89 4.27 -2.51
C ASN A 145 -27.93 3.26 -3.13
N SER A 146 -26.71 3.06 -2.66
CA SER A 146 -25.75 2.18 -3.38
C SER A 146 -25.95 0.68 -3.19
N LEU A 147 -26.63 0.20 -2.14
CA LEU A 147 -27.05 -1.21 -2.09
C LEU A 147 -28.23 -1.45 -3.05
N VAL A 148 -29.13 -0.47 -3.15
CA VAL A 148 -30.25 -0.45 -4.11
C VAL A 148 -29.74 -0.20 -5.53
N PHE A 149 -28.64 0.54 -5.73
CA PHE A 149 -28.01 0.83 -7.01
C PHE A 149 -27.08 -0.29 -7.45
N LEU A 150 -26.34 -0.99 -6.58
CA LEU A 150 -25.58 -2.18 -6.98
C LEU A 150 -26.51 -3.34 -7.37
N VAL A 151 -27.63 -3.50 -6.66
CA VAL A 151 -28.69 -4.45 -7.02
C VAL A 151 -29.45 -3.97 -8.27
N LYS A 152 -29.80 -2.68 -8.39
CA LYS A 152 -30.39 -2.11 -9.61
C LYS A 152 -29.41 -2.04 -10.77
N LEU A 153 -28.09 -1.99 -10.56
CA LEU A 153 -27.05 -1.99 -11.59
C LEU A 153 -26.74 -3.42 -12.02
N GLN A 154 -26.79 -4.42 -11.13
CA GLN A 154 -26.76 -5.82 -11.56
C GLN A 154 -28.03 -6.18 -12.35
N ILE A 155 -29.21 -5.75 -11.88
CA ILE A 155 -30.48 -5.96 -12.58
C ILE A 155 -30.54 -5.12 -13.86
N ALA A 156 -30.10 -3.86 -13.83
CA ALA A 156 -30.06 -2.96 -14.98
C ALA A 156 -28.96 -3.32 -15.98
N VAL A 157 -27.80 -3.82 -15.59
CA VAL A 157 -26.78 -4.33 -16.53
C VAL A 157 -27.27 -5.60 -17.19
N TYR A 158 -27.98 -6.47 -16.46
CA TYR A 158 -28.64 -7.65 -17.02
C TYR A 158 -29.80 -7.28 -17.97
N THR A 159 -30.62 -6.27 -17.65
CA THR A 159 -31.69 -5.80 -18.57
C THR A 159 -31.16 -4.88 -19.69
N TYR A 160 -30.09 -4.11 -19.48
CA TYR A 160 -29.44 -3.20 -20.45
C TYR A 160 -28.64 -3.94 -21.51
N TYR A 161 -27.87 -4.98 -21.13
CA TYR A 161 -27.24 -5.86 -22.12
C TYR A 161 -28.28 -6.58 -22.98
N VAL A 162 -29.49 -6.76 -22.46
CA VAL A 162 -30.61 -7.41 -23.14
C VAL A 162 -31.50 -6.41 -23.91
N SER A 163 -31.54 -5.11 -23.56
CA SER A 163 -32.46 -4.14 -24.17
C SER A 163 -31.83 -3.08 -25.07
N GLU A 164 -30.54 -2.75 -24.95
CA GLU A 164 -30.04 -1.49 -25.53
C GLU A 164 -28.76 -1.63 -26.37
N MET A 165 -28.88 -2.48 -27.40
CA MET A 165 -28.16 -2.37 -28.67
C MET A 165 -28.65 -1.18 -29.52
N LYS A 166 -29.14 -0.08 -28.90
CA LYS A 166 -29.62 1.13 -29.59
C LYS A 166 -29.41 2.38 -28.75
N SER A 167 -28.82 3.40 -29.37
CA SER A 167 -28.70 4.81 -28.96
C SER A 167 -27.80 5.13 -27.75
N GLY A 168 -26.75 5.90 -28.04
CA GLY A 168 -25.72 6.36 -27.10
C GLY A 168 -26.22 7.39 -26.08
N LEU A 169 -25.51 7.44 -24.94
CA LEU A 169 -25.79 8.32 -23.82
C LEU A 169 -24.54 9.12 -23.43
N ASN A 170 -24.73 10.44 -23.42
CA ASN A 170 -23.81 11.43 -22.86
C ASN A 170 -23.80 11.33 -21.33
N LEU A 171 -22.61 11.32 -20.71
CA LEU A 171 -22.42 11.30 -19.26
C LEU A 171 -21.91 12.67 -18.78
N GLU A 172 -22.83 13.59 -18.48
CA GLU A 172 -22.57 14.64 -17.48
C GLU A 172 -23.03 14.11 -16.13
N ARG A 173 -22.10 13.76 -15.24
CA ARG A 173 -22.41 13.32 -13.87
C ARG A 173 -21.97 14.37 -12.87
N ARG A 174 -22.82 15.39 -12.67
CA ARG A 174 -22.81 16.17 -11.43
C ARG A 174 -23.36 15.31 -10.29
N SER A 175 -22.70 15.40 -9.13
CA SER A 175 -23.07 14.67 -7.92
C SER A 175 -24.52 15.00 -7.49
N THR A 176 -25.42 14.04 -7.59
CA THR A 176 -26.83 14.17 -7.18
C THR A 176 -27.07 13.42 -5.87
N THR A 177 -26.73 14.04 -4.73
CA THR A 177 -27.51 14.11 -3.45
C THR A 177 -26.70 14.76 -2.30
N GLY A 178 -27.21 15.88 -1.78
CA GLY A 178 -27.34 16.17 -0.33
C GLY A 178 -26.14 16.51 0.56
N ILE A 179 -25.00 15.81 0.48
CA ILE A 179 -23.82 16.10 1.31
C ILE A 179 -22.67 16.38 0.36
N SER A 180 -22.27 17.65 0.26
CA SER A 180 -21.07 17.99 -0.47
C SER A 180 -19.87 17.43 0.30
N ILE A 181 -18.89 16.83 -0.38
CA ILE A 181 -17.64 16.34 0.24
C ILE A 181 -16.97 17.44 1.10
N THR A 182 -17.23 18.71 0.77
CA THR A 182 -16.83 19.91 1.52
C THR A 182 -17.40 19.99 2.95
N ASP A 183 -18.50 19.31 3.24
CA ASP A 183 -19.17 19.30 4.54
C ASP A 183 -18.62 18.20 5.46
N SER A 184 -17.74 17.34 4.95
CA SER A 184 -17.13 16.27 5.74
C SER A 184 -16.35 16.82 6.95
N PRO A 185 -16.50 16.23 8.15
CA PRO A 185 -15.71 16.65 9.32
C PRO A 185 -14.21 16.31 9.19
N LEU A 186 -13.85 15.46 8.23
CA LEU A 186 -12.49 14.96 8.04
C LEU A 186 -11.73 15.71 6.94
N ILE A 187 -12.42 16.36 5.99
CA ILE A 187 -11.78 17.12 4.91
C ILE A 187 -11.00 18.31 5.45
N PHE A 188 -9.92 18.67 4.78
CA PHE A 188 -9.29 19.96 5.03
C PHE A 188 -10.23 21.07 4.55
N ASN A 189 -10.68 21.91 5.49
CA ASN A 189 -11.56 23.03 5.21
C ASN A 189 -10.81 24.35 5.49
N PRO A 190 -10.57 25.19 4.48
CA PRO A 190 -9.81 26.43 4.61
C PRO A 190 -10.44 27.45 5.56
N HIS A 191 -11.73 27.35 5.83
CA HIS A 191 -12.46 28.23 6.74
C HIS A 191 -12.45 27.73 8.20
N LYS A 192 -11.92 26.53 8.45
CA LYS A 192 -11.85 25.90 9.78
C LYS A 192 -10.42 25.58 10.20
N LYS A 193 -9.48 26.50 9.95
CA LYS A 193 -8.04 26.33 10.22
C LYS A 193 -7.69 26.03 11.70
N GLN A 194 -8.58 26.37 12.64
CA GLN A 194 -8.42 26.08 14.07
C GLN A 194 -8.65 24.58 14.40
N GLU A 195 -9.31 23.85 13.52
CA GLU A 195 -9.58 22.42 13.68
C GLU A 195 -8.36 21.59 13.24
N LEU A 196 -7.33 21.52 14.10
CA LEU A 196 -5.99 20.99 13.76
C LEU A 196 -6.00 19.55 13.22
N TRP A 197 -6.98 18.72 13.57
CA TRP A 197 -7.08 17.36 13.05
C TRP A 197 -7.26 17.35 11.53
N ARG A 198 -7.87 18.39 10.94
CA ARG A 198 -8.12 18.50 9.49
C ARG A 198 -6.84 18.58 8.66
N TYR A 199 -5.71 18.97 9.25
CA TYR A 199 -4.40 18.93 8.59
C TYR A 199 -3.89 17.51 8.37
N PHE A 200 -4.48 16.53 9.05
CA PHE A 200 -4.13 15.11 8.92
C PHE A 200 -5.29 14.28 8.35
N THR A 201 -6.51 14.46 8.87
CA THR A 201 -7.66 13.58 8.55
C THR A 201 -8.11 13.67 7.09
N TYR A 202 -7.71 14.72 6.37
CA TYR A 202 -8.05 14.88 4.96
C TYR A 202 -7.51 13.73 4.09
N MET A 203 -6.43 13.07 4.53
CA MET A 203 -5.86 11.90 3.85
C MET A 203 -6.84 10.72 3.77
N LEU A 204 -7.85 10.69 4.64
CA LEU A 204 -8.81 9.59 4.76
C LEU A 204 -10.03 9.75 3.83
N VAL A 205 -10.23 10.95 3.27
CA VAL A 205 -11.36 11.26 2.40
C VAL A 205 -10.88 11.33 0.96
N HIS A 206 -11.60 10.72 0.04
CA HIS A 206 -11.27 10.72 -1.38
C HIS A 206 -12.47 11.22 -2.20
N ILE A 207 -12.18 11.89 -3.31
CA ILE A 207 -13.20 12.51 -4.17
C ILE A 207 -13.93 11.46 -4.99
N ASP A 208 -13.20 10.45 -5.48
CA ASP A 208 -13.73 9.41 -6.35
C ASP A 208 -13.00 8.09 -6.15
N ILE A 209 -13.61 7.01 -6.67
CA ILE A 209 -13.10 5.65 -6.52
C ILE A 209 -11.77 5.44 -7.25
N PHE A 210 -11.54 6.12 -8.38
CA PHE A 210 -10.30 5.97 -9.15
C PHE A 210 -9.14 6.60 -8.40
N HIS A 211 -9.34 7.79 -7.84
CA HIS A 211 -8.38 8.47 -6.97
C HIS A 211 -8.06 7.63 -5.72
N LEU A 212 -9.05 7.01 -5.08
CA LEU A 212 -8.81 6.08 -3.96
C LEU A 212 -7.98 4.87 -4.41
N VAL A 213 -8.37 4.17 -5.48
CA VAL A 213 -7.70 2.94 -5.93
C VAL A 213 -6.23 3.21 -6.29
N LEU A 214 -5.95 4.30 -7.00
CA LEU A 214 -4.57 4.68 -7.34
C LEU A 214 -3.73 5.02 -6.11
N ASN A 215 -4.29 5.79 -5.15
CA ASN A 215 -3.59 6.09 -3.90
C ASN A 215 -3.27 4.81 -3.11
N ILE A 216 -4.25 3.92 -2.93
CA ILE A 216 -4.05 2.66 -2.21
C ILE A 216 -3.01 1.78 -2.92
N LEU A 217 -3.07 1.68 -4.25
CA LEU A 217 -2.11 0.90 -5.01
C LEU A 217 -0.69 1.46 -4.84
N ALA A 218 -0.51 2.76 -5.06
CA ALA A 218 0.79 3.42 -4.92
C ALA A 218 1.32 3.33 -3.48
N GLN A 219 0.47 3.59 -2.48
CA GLN A 219 0.77 3.47 -1.06
C GLN A 219 1.22 2.06 -0.67
N LEU A 220 0.53 1.03 -1.13
CA LEU A 220 0.89 -0.35 -0.81
C LEU A 220 2.20 -0.75 -1.51
N VAL A 221 2.39 -0.39 -2.77
CA VAL A 221 3.61 -0.73 -3.51
C VAL A 221 4.84 -0.03 -2.90
N LEU A 222 4.77 1.30 -2.71
CA LEU A 222 5.88 2.10 -2.20
C LEU A 222 6.06 1.88 -0.69
N GLY A 223 4.99 2.05 0.07
CA GLY A 223 5.01 2.03 1.53
C GLY A 223 5.38 0.68 2.13
N VAL A 224 4.80 -0.43 1.66
CA VAL A 224 5.11 -1.77 2.21
C VAL A 224 6.59 -2.10 1.99
N SER A 225 7.13 -1.76 0.82
CA SER A 225 8.53 -2.04 0.51
C SER A 225 9.48 -1.29 1.45
N LEU A 226 9.18 -0.04 1.79
CA LEU A 226 9.92 0.74 2.78
C LEU A 226 9.72 0.22 4.21
N GLU A 227 8.47 -0.11 4.58
CA GLU A 227 8.12 -0.56 5.93
C GLU A 227 8.82 -1.86 6.31
N LEU A 228 8.96 -2.79 5.36
CA LEU A 228 9.67 -4.06 5.54
C LEU A 228 11.13 -3.88 5.97
N VAL A 229 11.78 -2.77 5.58
CA VAL A 229 13.20 -2.53 5.85
C VAL A 229 13.42 -1.54 7.00
N HIS A 230 12.65 -0.46 6.99
CA HIS A 230 12.82 0.66 7.92
C HIS A 230 11.90 0.59 9.13
N LYS A 231 10.92 -0.32 9.16
CA LYS A 231 9.92 -0.50 10.24
C LYS A 231 8.83 0.58 10.22
N LEU A 232 7.68 0.20 10.79
CA LEU A 232 6.44 0.96 10.76
C LEU A 232 6.57 2.41 11.25
N TRP A 233 7.23 2.67 12.39
CA TRP A 233 7.24 4.02 12.98
C TRP A 233 8.06 5.03 12.19
N ARG A 234 9.10 4.57 11.46
CA ARG A 234 9.89 5.46 10.58
C ARG A 234 9.06 5.83 9.35
N ILE A 235 8.36 4.86 8.79
CA ILE A 235 7.52 5.12 7.61
C ILE A 235 6.27 5.92 7.95
N ALA A 236 5.67 5.70 9.13
CA ALA A 236 4.59 6.53 9.64
C ALA A 236 5.03 8.00 9.77
N ALA A 237 6.22 8.26 10.32
CA ALA A 237 6.75 9.62 10.42
C ALA A 237 6.92 10.30 9.05
N VAL A 238 7.44 9.58 8.04
CA VAL A 238 7.53 10.08 6.67
C VAL A 238 6.14 10.37 6.09
N TYR A 239 5.22 9.41 6.17
CA TYR A 239 3.88 9.53 5.60
C TYR A 239 3.11 10.71 6.20
N PHE A 240 3.04 10.79 7.53
CA PHE A 240 2.35 11.89 8.23
C PHE A 240 3.01 13.24 8.00
N SER A 241 4.34 13.30 7.84
CA SER A 241 5.02 14.55 7.51
C SER A 241 4.63 15.08 6.14
N GLY A 242 4.43 14.20 5.16
CA GLY A 242 3.98 14.60 3.83
C GLY A 242 2.54 15.07 3.82
N VAL A 243 1.67 14.39 4.56
CA VAL A 243 0.27 14.81 4.76
C VAL A 243 0.21 16.20 5.42
N LEU A 244 0.95 16.41 6.51
CA LEU A 244 0.99 17.71 7.19
C LEU A 244 1.58 18.82 6.31
N ALA A 245 2.71 18.56 5.66
CA ALA A 245 3.32 19.53 4.75
C ALA A 245 2.39 19.88 3.58
N GLY A 246 1.67 18.88 3.06
CA GLY A 246 0.67 19.04 2.02
C GLY A 246 -0.44 20.01 2.39
N SER A 247 -1.10 19.79 3.53
CA SER A 247 -2.17 20.67 4.01
C SER A 247 -1.66 22.07 4.38
N LEU A 248 -0.49 22.17 5.01
CA LEU A 248 0.12 23.47 5.34
C LEU A 248 0.43 24.29 4.09
N LEU A 249 1.08 23.71 3.07
CA LEU A 249 1.42 24.47 1.85
C LEU A 249 0.17 24.90 1.08
N VAL A 250 -0.82 24.02 0.95
CA VAL A 250 -2.11 24.35 0.31
C VAL A 250 -2.79 25.50 1.05
N SER A 251 -2.77 25.51 2.39
CA SER A 251 -3.42 26.56 3.19
C SER A 251 -2.87 27.97 2.97
N VAL A 252 -1.65 28.07 2.42
CA VAL A 252 -0.93 29.31 2.11
C VAL A 252 -1.04 29.64 0.62
N VAL A 253 -0.77 28.68 -0.27
CA VAL A 253 -0.70 28.90 -1.73
C VAL A 253 -2.09 28.96 -2.38
N ASP A 254 -3.06 28.23 -1.84
CA ASP A 254 -4.45 28.25 -2.30
C ASP A 254 -5.39 28.32 -1.08
N PRO A 255 -5.53 29.51 -0.45
CA PRO A 255 -6.17 29.66 0.85
C PRO A 255 -7.67 29.36 0.86
N ASN A 256 -8.29 29.15 -0.30
CA ASN A 256 -9.71 28.81 -0.44
C ASN A 256 -9.94 27.35 -0.90
N ALA A 257 -8.87 26.59 -1.13
CA ALA A 257 -8.99 25.21 -1.58
C ALA A 257 -9.33 24.25 -0.43
N TYR A 258 -10.27 23.36 -0.72
CA TYR A 258 -10.50 22.15 0.07
C TYR A 258 -9.50 21.08 -0.37
N LEU A 259 -8.97 20.31 0.58
CA LEU A 259 -8.03 19.23 0.29
C LEU A 259 -8.60 17.91 0.78
N ALA A 260 -8.56 16.90 -0.10
CA ALA A 260 -8.98 15.52 0.16
C ALA A 260 -8.02 14.58 -0.57
N GLY A 261 -7.62 13.50 0.10
CA GLY A 261 -6.85 12.40 -0.47
C GLY A 261 -5.50 12.18 0.20
N ALA A 262 -5.07 10.91 0.19
CA ALA A 262 -3.83 10.44 0.79
C ALA A 262 -2.54 10.88 0.03
N SER A 263 -2.69 11.55 -1.11
CA SER A 263 -1.60 11.75 -2.08
C SER A 263 -0.38 12.50 -1.53
N GLY A 264 -0.56 13.45 -0.61
CA GLY A 264 0.56 14.11 0.08
C GLY A 264 1.46 13.12 0.83
N GLY A 265 0.87 12.10 1.46
CA GLY A 265 1.59 11.01 2.10
C GLY A 265 2.22 10.05 1.08
N VAL A 266 1.51 9.72 -0.01
CA VAL A 266 2.03 8.86 -1.08
C VAL A 266 3.26 9.47 -1.76
N TYR A 267 3.23 10.77 -2.06
CA TYR A 267 4.39 11.49 -2.60
C TYR A 267 5.55 11.54 -1.60
N ALA A 268 5.26 11.59 -0.30
CA ALA A 268 6.28 11.46 0.73
C ALA A 268 6.95 10.08 0.71
N LEU A 269 6.20 9.00 0.47
CA LEU A 269 6.76 7.64 0.31
C LEU A 269 7.60 7.52 -0.95
N LEU A 270 7.12 8.07 -2.07
CA LEU A 270 7.86 8.11 -3.32
C LEU A 270 9.21 8.85 -3.15
N ALA A 271 9.19 10.00 -2.48
CA ALA A 271 10.40 10.76 -2.17
C ALA A 271 11.31 10.06 -1.14
N ALA A 272 10.75 9.33 -0.17
CA ALA A 272 11.54 8.57 0.79
C ALA A 272 12.35 7.44 0.13
N HIS A 273 11.88 6.88 -0.98
CA HIS A 273 12.68 5.98 -1.81
C HIS A 273 13.91 6.67 -2.40
N ILE A 274 13.80 7.94 -2.77
CA ILE A 274 14.93 8.75 -3.25
C ILE A 274 15.90 9.00 -2.11
N SER A 275 15.43 9.36 -0.92
CA SER A 275 16.31 9.56 0.24
C SER A 275 17.05 8.29 0.65
N ASP A 276 16.36 7.14 0.63
CA ASP A 276 17.00 5.84 0.85
C ASP A 276 18.10 5.58 -0.18
N LEU A 277 17.81 5.86 -1.46
CA LEU A 277 18.77 5.74 -2.55
C LEU A 277 19.96 6.71 -2.40
N LEU A 278 19.73 7.94 -1.94
CA LEU A 278 20.78 8.95 -1.73
C LEU A 278 21.72 8.58 -0.59
N ILE A 279 21.18 8.12 0.55
CA ILE A 279 21.99 7.78 1.73
C ILE A 279 22.70 6.44 1.53
N ASN A 280 22.06 5.48 0.88
CA ASN A 280 22.55 4.11 0.79
C ASN A 280 23.06 3.73 -0.62
N TRP A 281 23.31 4.71 -1.50
CA TRP A 281 23.61 4.49 -2.93
C TRP A 281 24.66 3.42 -3.19
N SER A 282 25.84 3.60 -2.61
CA SER A 282 27.02 2.74 -2.84
C SER A 282 26.85 1.33 -2.29
N GLU A 283 25.92 1.17 -1.37
CA GLU A 283 25.65 -0.08 -0.70
C GLU A 283 24.56 -0.85 -1.46
N MET A 284 23.78 -0.22 -2.34
CA MET A 284 22.72 -0.87 -3.12
C MET A 284 23.23 -1.52 -4.41
N GLU A 285 22.78 -2.74 -4.70
CA GLU A 285 23.25 -3.50 -5.87
C GLU A 285 22.67 -3.03 -7.20
N PHE A 286 21.38 -2.69 -7.18
CA PHE A 286 20.62 -2.25 -8.35
C PHE A 286 20.20 -0.77 -8.20
N ALA A 287 21.04 0.04 -7.53
CA ALA A 287 20.77 1.45 -7.27
C ALA A 287 20.35 2.20 -8.53
N PHE A 288 21.10 2.01 -9.62
CA PHE A 288 20.85 2.65 -10.91
C PHE A 288 19.52 2.20 -11.56
N VAL A 289 19.23 0.90 -11.56
CA VAL A 289 17.97 0.37 -12.10
C VAL A 289 16.77 0.91 -11.31
N ARG A 290 16.89 0.93 -9.96
CA ARG A 290 15.89 1.52 -9.09
C ARG A 290 15.71 3.02 -9.35
N ALA A 291 16.80 3.75 -9.57
CA ALA A 291 16.77 5.18 -9.91
C ALA A 291 15.99 5.43 -11.21
N ILE A 292 16.25 4.64 -12.25
CA ILE A 292 15.52 4.73 -13.53
C ILE A 292 14.04 4.43 -13.34
N PHE A 293 13.72 3.35 -12.62
CA PHE A 293 12.34 2.96 -12.36
C PHE A 293 11.59 4.06 -11.59
N LEU A 294 12.19 4.60 -10.51
CA LEU A 294 11.60 5.69 -9.74
C LEU A 294 11.46 6.97 -10.59
N GLY A 295 12.46 7.29 -11.41
CA GLY A 295 12.40 8.41 -12.34
C GLY A 295 11.25 8.28 -13.34
N PHE A 296 11.06 7.09 -13.92
CA PHE A 296 9.94 6.81 -14.80
C PHE A 296 8.59 6.97 -14.09
N VAL A 297 8.44 6.42 -12.88
CA VAL A 297 7.21 6.56 -12.09
C VAL A 297 6.91 8.04 -11.80
N ILE A 298 7.89 8.83 -11.38
CA ILE A 298 7.73 10.27 -11.12
C ILE A 298 7.30 11.02 -12.37
N VAL A 299 7.95 10.77 -13.51
CA VAL A 299 7.64 11.45 -14.77
C VAL A 299 6.22 11.13 -15.24
N VAL A 300 5.82 9.86 -15.17
CA VAL A 300 4.46 9.45 -15.54
C VAL A 300 3.43 10.07 -14.61
N ASP A 301 3.64 10.02 -13.30
CA ASP A 301 2.68 10.51 -12.31
C ASP A 301 2.52 12.04 -12.36
N PHE A 302 3.64 12.76 -12.48
CA PHE A 302 3.62 14.21 -12.69
C PHE A 302 3.00 14.59 -14.04
N GLY A 303 3.26 13.80 -15.08
CA GLY A 303 2.65 13.98 -16.41
C GLY A 303 1.12 13.81 -16.38
N ILE A 304 0.62 12.78 -15.70
CA ILE A 304 -0.82 12.56 -15.49
C ILE A 304 -1.42 13.72 -14.69
N SER A 305 -0.79 14.11 -13.58
CA SER A 305 -1.25 15.21 -12.72
C SER A 305 -1.30 16.54 -13.48
N ALA A 306 -0.28 16.82 -14.32
CA ALA A 306 -0.25 18.00 -15.17
C ALA A 306 -1.33 17.94 -16.26
N TYR A 307 -1.50 16.79 -16.92
CA TYR A 307 -2.54 16.60 -17.93
C TYR A 307 -3.94 16.88 -17.36
N GLN A 308 -4.28 16.24 -16.24
CA GLN A 308 -5.56 16.45 -15.56
C GLN A 308 -5.76 17.94 -15.21
N ARG A 309 -4.70 18.63 -14.78
CA ARG A 309 -4.79 20.05 -14.40
C ARG A 309 -5.06 21.01 -15.57
N TYR A 310 -4.53 20.72 -16.75
CA TYR A 310 -4.62 21.61 -17.92
C TYR A 310 -5.73 21.22 -18.89
N PHE A 311 -6.13 19.94 -18.93
CA PHE A 311 -7.07 19.42 -19.91
C PHE A 311 -8.39 18.92 -19.32
N GLU A 312 -8.48 18.64 -18.00
CA GLU A 312 -9.73 18.27 -17.33
C GLU A 312 -10.27 19.44 -16.49
N ASN A 313 -11.55 19.78 -16.68
CA ASN A 313 -12.20 20.91 -16.02
C ASN A 313 -12.81 20.55 -14.66
N GLU A 314 -13.03 19.27 -14.38
CA GLU A 314 -13.64 18.77 -13.15
C GLU A 314 -12.58 17.97 -12.35
N ASN A 315 -12.47 18.24 -11.05
CA ASN A 315 -11.53 17.61 -10.10
C ASN A 315 -10.04 18.01 -10.25
N LYS A 316 -9.73 19.25 -9.84
CA LYS A 316 -8.34 19.71 -9.75
C LYS A 316 -7.63 19.07 -8.55
N VAL A 317 -6.82 18.04 -8.81
CA VAL A 317 -5.87 17.50 -7.84
C VAL A 317 -4.88 18.59 -7.42
N SER A 318 -4.58 18.70 -6.12
CA SER A 318 -3.72 19.76 -5.61
C SER A 318 -2.23 19.43 -5.85
N TYR A 319 -1.65 20.05 -6.88
CA TYR A 319 -0.21 19.95 -7.16
C TYR A 319 0.65 20.45 -5.98
N ALA A 320 0.17 21.44 -5.24
CA ALA A 320 0.88 21.99 -4.08
C ALA A 320 1.02 20.94 -2.98
N SER A 321 -0.02 20.15 -2.70
CA SER A 321 0.09 19.08 -1.70
C SER A 321 1.07 17.99 -2.11
N HIS A 322 1.14 17.67 -3.40
CA HIS A 322 2.09 16.70 -3.97
C HIS A 322 3.54 17.17 -3.82
N ILE A 323 3.81 18.43 -4.18
CA ILE A 323 5.15 19.04 -4.06
C ILE A 323 5.59 19.08 -2.59
N ALA A 324 4.72 19.54 -1.70
CA ALA A 324 5.05 19.60 -0.28
C ALA A 324 5.29 18.21 0.31
N GLY A 325 4.45 17.23 -0.06
CA GLY A 325 4.60 15.83 0.30
C GLY A 325 5.95 15.27 -0.15
N PHE A 326 6.35 15.54 -1.39
CA PHE A 326 7.62 15.12 -1.95
C PHE A 326 8.81 15.74 -1.20
N VAL A 327 8.80 17.07 -0.98
CA VAL A 327 9.87 17.76 -0.23
C VAL A 327 9.98 17.22 1.19
N ALA A 328 8.85 17.09 1.90
CA ALA A 328 8.81 16.51 3.23
C ALA A 328 9.34 15.08 3.25
N GLY A 329 8.96 14.25 2.27
CA GLY A 329 9.46 12.89 2.13
C GLY A 329 10.97 12.81 1.89
N VAL A 330 11.55 13.73 1.12
CA VAL A 330 13.01 13.80 0.96
C VAL A 330 13.67 14.12 2.30
N LEU A 331 13.25 15.21 2.94
CA LEU A 331 13.84 15.69 4.19
C LEU A 331 13.68 14.67 5.32
N MET A 332 12.45 14.22 5.58
CA MET A 332 12.16 13.22 6.59
C MET A 332 12.79 11.87 6.26
N GLY A 333 12.83 11.50 4.98
CA GLY A 333 13.55 10.30 4.53
C GLY A 333 15.01 10.31 4.99
N VAL A 334 15.71 11.44 4.85
CA VAL A 334 17.10 11.58 5.31
C VAL A 334 17.23 11.48 6.83
N VAL A 335 16.28 12.05 7.56
CA VAL A 335 16.29 12.09 9.03
C VAL A 335 15.95 10.74 9.65
N VAL A 336 14.90 10.08 9.17
CA VAL A 336 14.32 8.92 9.85
C VAL A 336 14.61 7.59 9.18
N LEU A 337 15.09 7.50 7.94
CA LEU A 337 15.40 6.18 7.36
C LEU A 337 16.67 5.58 7.95
N ARG A 338 16.84 4.28 7.74
CA ARG A 338 18.00 3.56 8.26
C ARG A 338 19.19 3.83 7.35
N ASN A 339 20.20 4.43 7.94
CA ASN A 339 21.52 4.51 7.36
C ASN A 339 22.33 3.28 7.75
N PHE A 340 22.70 2.46 6.77
CA PHE A 340 23.39 1.19 7.01
C PHE A 340 24.90 1.35 7.22
N ARG A 341 25.51 2.44 6.69
CA ARG A 341 26.93 2.71 6.85
C ARG A 341 27.17 4.22 7.00
N LYS A 342 27.32 4.65 8.26
CA LYS A 342 27.53 6.06 8.59
C LYS A 342 28.85 6.60 8.02
N ARG A 343 28.76 7.68 7.23
CA ARG A 343 29.85 8.53 6.77
C ARG A 343 29.78 9.87 7.49
N THR A 344 30.89 10.60 7.49
CA THR A 344 31.03 11.87 8.21
C THR A 344 30.12 12.98 7.65
N TRP A 345 29.91 13.03 6.34
CA TRP A 345 29.04 14.02 5.69
C TRP A 345 27.55 13.82 5.99
N GLU A 346 27.14 12.59 6.32
CA GLU A 346 25.73 12.25 6.54
C GLU A 346 25.18 12.85 7.82
N ALA A 347 26.05 13.09 8.83
CA ALA A 347 25.67 13.82 10.03
C ALA A 347 25.32 15.28 9.71
N ALA A 348 26.14 15.93 8.87
CA ALA A 348 25.86 17.28 8.40
C ALA A 348 24.57 17.33 7.56
N ALA A 349 24.39 16.38 6.63
CA ALA A 349 23.17 16.28 5.83
C ALA A 349 21.92 16.10 6.71
N LEU A 350 21.98 15.24 7.73
CA LEU A 350 20.89 15.03 8.68
C LEU A 350 20.52 16.33 9.40
N TRP A 351 21.50 17.04 9.97
CA TRP A 351 21.24 18.30 10.68
C TRP A 351 20.69 19.38 9.75
N THR A 352 21.24 19.50 8.54
CA THR A 352 20.70 20.41 7.52
C THR A 352 19.25 20.07 7.20
N CYS A 353 18.90 18.80 7.01
CA CYS A 353 17.51 18.40 6.76
C CYS A 353 16.58 18.70 7.94
N ILE A 354 17.03 18.50 9.19
CA ILE A 354 16.27 18.85 10.39
C ILE A 354 16.01 20.36 10.44
N VAL A 355 17.05 21.18 10.30
CA VAL A 355 16.93 22.64 10.33
C VAL A 355 16.01 23.13 9.23
N THR A 356 16.18 22.63 8.00
CA THR A 356 15.32 22.98 6.86
C THR A 356 13.87 22.57 7.09
N LEU A 357 13.60 21.38 7.65
CA LEU A 357 12.25 20.93 7.97
C LEU A 357 11.58 21.88 8.97
N PHE A 358 12.26 22.18 10.09
CA PHE A 358 11.74 23.10 11.10
C PHE A 358 11.51 24.51 10.54
N PHE A 359 12.46 25.02 9.74
CA PHE A 359 12.36 26.32 9.11
C PHE A 359 11.14 26.39 8.17
N LEU A 360 11.01 25.44 7.24
CA LEU A 360 9.89 25.40 6.29
C LEU A 360 8.54 25.28 7.00
N THR A 361 8.42 24.40 8.00
CA THR A 361 7.19 24.27 8.78
C THR A 361 6.86 25.56 9.53
N ALA A 362 7.85 26.20 10.17
CA ALA A 362 7.65 27.47 10.87
C ALA A 362 7.22 28.58 9.92
N VAL A 363 7.85 28.71 8.76
CA VAL A 363 7.47 29.68 7.72
C VAL A 363 6.04 29.45 7.26
N LEU A 364 5.64 28.22 6.95
CA LEU A 364 4.27 27.93 6.52
C LEU A 364 3.24 28.25 7.61
N ILE A 365 3.53 27.93 8.88
CA ILE A 365 2.65 28.28 10.00
C ILE A 365 2.54 29.80 10.16
N ILE A 366 3.65 30.53 10.06
CA ILE A 366 3.66 32.00 10.17
C ILE A 366 2.84 32.62 9.03
N LEU A 367 3.08 32.22 7.77
CA LEU A 367 2.34 32.72 6.61
C LEU A 367 0.86 32.36 6.67
N GLN A 368 0.50 31.24 7.30
CA GLN A 368 -0.89 30.86 7.48
C GLN A 368 -1.61 31.73 8.52
N ILE A 369 -0.93 32.10 9.62
CA ILE A 369 -1.48 32.93 10.71
C ILE A 369 -1.49 34.42 10.31
N ALA A 370 -0.47 34.86 9.59
CA ALA A 370 -0.27 36.25 9.18
C ALA A 370 -0.06 36.31 7.66
N PRO A 371 -1.12 36.10 6.86
CA PRO A 371 -1.02 36.10 5.39
C PRO A 371 -0.62 37.46 4.82
N GLU A 372 -0.79 38.56 5.57
CA GLU A 372 -0.38 39.91 5.16
C GLU A 372 1.15 40.13 5.14
N ILE A 373 1.93 39.13 5.52
CA ILE A 373 3.41 39.14 5.41
C ILE A 373 3.86 38.88 3.95
N LEU A 374 2.98 38.32 3.11
CA LEU A 374 3.15 38.17 1.65
C LEU A 374 2.70 39.43 0.92
#